data_AF-A0A3N5W1N1-F1
#
_entry.id   AF-A0A3N5W1N1-F1
#
_cell.length_a   1.000
_cell.length_b   1.000
_cell.length_c   1.000
_cell.angle_alpha   90.00
_cell.angle_beta   90.00
_cell.angle_gamma   90.00
#
_symmetry.space_group_name_H-M   'P 1'
#
loop_
_entity.id
_entity.type
_entity.pdbx_description
1 polymer ?
#
loop_
_entity_poly.entity_id
_entity_poly.type
_entity_poly.pdbx_seq_one_letter_code
_entity_poly.pdbx_strand_id
1 'polypeptide(L)' 'MKLEGKVALITGGAQGIGRAIALALAREGAKVVVSDINLEKAEETCREIAALGQEAAAVKGNVADGKDAEGMVQKS' A
#
# COMPACT_ATOMS: atom_id res chain seq x y z
N MET A 1 16.66 -9.00 4.43
CA MET A 1 15.59 -8.39 3.60
C MET A 1 16.08 -7.01 3.14
N LYS A 2 15.87 -6.59 1.88
CA LYS A 2 16.46 -5.32 1.37
C LYS A 2 15.74 -4.05 1.83
N LEU A 3 14.47 -4.16 2.22
CA LEU A 3 13.61 -3.03 2.57
C LEU A 3 13.13 -3.07 4.02
N GLU A 4 13.80 -3.86 4.85
CA GLU A 4 13.49 -4.00 6.27
C GLU A 4 13.50 -2.65 6.98
N GLY A 5 12.45 -2.36 7.74
CA GLY A 5 12.27 -1.10 8.46
C GLY A 5 11.91 0.10 7.57
N LYS A 6 11.69 -0.09 6.25
CA LYS A 6 11.19 0.96 5.35
C LYS A 6 9.67 0.90 5.25
N VAL A 7 9.08 2.05 4.94
CA VAL A 7 7.67 2.19 4.59
C VAL A 7 7.56 2.44 3.09
N ALA A 8 6.66 1.73 2.42
CA ALA A 8 6.36 1.88 1.00
C ALA A 8 4.89 2.27 0.80
N LEU A 9 4.66 3.50 0.31
CA LEU A 9 3.33 3.97 -0.09
C LEU A 9 3.10 3.69 -1.57
N ILE A 10 2.08 2.88 -1.88
CA ILE A 10 1.77 2.41 -3.23
C ILE A 10 0.41 2.94 -3.66
N THR A 11 0.39 3.88 -4.60
CA THR A 11 -0.83 4.37 -5.24
C THR A 11 -1.30 3.40 -6.33
N GLY A 12 -2.63 3.28 -6.50
CA GLY A 12 -3.21 2.25 -7.38
C GLY A 12 -2.94 0.82 -6.90
N GLY A 13 -2.69 0.64 -5.60
CA GLY A 13 -2.21 -0.61 -5.02
C GLY A 13 -3.28 -1.69 -4.84
N ALA A 14 -4.55 -1.40 -5.14
CA ALA A 14 -5.64 -2.34 -4.94
C ALA A 14 -5.67 -3.47 -6.00
N GLN A 15 -5.03 -3.29 -7.15
CA GLN A 15 -5.09 -4.27 -8.23
C GLN A 15 -3.90 -4.24 -9.19
N GLY A 16 -3.85 -5.23 -10.09
CA GLY A 16 -2.91 -5.29 -11.21
C GLY A 16 -1.45 -5.17 -10.78
N ILE A 17 -0.72 -4.29 -11.46
CA ILE A 17 0.71 -4.05 -11.21
C ILE A 17 0.94 -3.44 -9.83
N GLY A 18 0.08 -2.51 -9.39
CA GLY A 18 0.21 -1.88 -8.07
C GLY A 18 0.15 -2.90 -6.94
N ARG A 19 -0.81 -3.83 -6.99
CA ARG A 19 -0.89 -4.95 -6.03
C ARG A 19 0.34 -5.86 -6.10
N ALA A 20 0.79 -6.21 -7.30
CA ALA A 20 1.98 -7.05 -7.47
C ALA A 20 3.24 -6.40 -6.86
N ILE A 21 3.41 -5.08 -7.04
CA ILE A 21 4.49 -4.30 -6.44
C ILE A 21 4.35 -4.29 -4.91
N ALA A 22 3.16 -4.01 -4.38
CA ALA A 22 2.90 -4.00 -2.94
C ALA A 22 3.31 -5.32 -2.27
N LEU A 23 2.91 -6.45 -2.85
CA LEU A 23 3.30 -7.79 -2.37
C LEU A 23 4.80 -8.05 -2.51
N ALA A 24 5.43 -7.62 -3.61
CA ALA A 24 6.85 -7.81 -3.83
C ALA A 24 7.69 -7.03 -2.79
N LEU A 25 7.32 -5.79 -2.50
CA LEU A 25 8.02 -4.97 -1.52
C LEU A 25 7.79 -5.47 -0.09
N ALA A 26 6.59 -5.96 0.23
CA ALA A 26 6.33 -6.63 1.49
C ALA A 26 7.23 -7.86 1.68
N ARG A 27 7.40 -8.71 0.66
CA ARG A 27 8.32 -9.87 0.74
C ARG A 27 9.77 -9.47 1.00
N GLU A 28 10.15 -8.26 0.62
CA GLU A 28 11.47 -7.68 0.90
C GLU A 28 11.56 -6.98 2.27
N GLY A 29 10.54 -7.11 3.12
CA GLY A 29 10.52 -6.64 4.52
C GLY A 29 9.97 -5.23 4.73
N ALA A 30 9.38 -4.61 3.70
CA ALA A 30 8.77 -3.29 3.81
C ALA A 30 7.42 -3.35 4.54
N LYS A 31 7.13 -2.32 5.35
CA LYS A 31 5.76 -1.99 5.75
C LYS A 31 5.07 -1.32 4.57
N VAL A 32 3.86 -1.74 4.23
CA VAL A 32 3.21 -1.30 2.98
C VAL A 32 1.93 -0.54 3.24
N VAL A 33 1.85 0.66 2.68
CA VAL A 33 0.62 1.45 2.66
C VAL A 33 0.03 1.38 1.26
N VAL A 34 -1.16 0.80 1.15
CA VAL A 34 -1.86 0.59 -0.11
C VAL A 34 -2.88 1.71 -0.25
N SER A 35 -2.71 2.56 -1.26
CA SER A 35 -3.70 3.58 -1.59
C SER A 35 -4.38 3.36 -2.92
N ASP A 36 -5.71 3.51 -2.90
CA ASP A 36 -6.56 3.41 -4.07
C ASP A 36 -7.87 4.17 -3.85
N ILE A 37 -8.57 4.47 -4.94
CA ILE A 37 -9.93 5.04 -4.88
C ILE A 37 -10.90 3.98 -4.34
N ASN A 38 -10.64 2.70 -4.62
CA ASN A 38 -11.40 1.57 -4.09
C ASN A 38 -10.76 1.05 -2.79
N LEU A 39 -11.26 1.53 -1.66
CA LEU A 39 -10.76 1.16 -0.33
C LEU A 39 -10.92 -0.34 -0.03
N GLU A 40 -12.06 -0.94 -0.39
CA GLU A 40 -12.33 -2.36 -0.13
C GLU A 40 -11.32 -3.28 -0.82
N LYS A 41 -10.99 -2.99 -2.08
CA LYS A 41 -9.92 -3.71 -2.80
C LYS A 41 -8.53 -3.40 -2.27
N ALA A 42 -8.27 -2.18 -1.76
CA ALA A 42 -7.00 -1.88 -1.10
C ALA A 42 -6.83 -2.71 0.18
N GLU A 43 -7.91 -2.89 0.95
CA GLU A 43 -7.93 -3.77 2.13
C GLU A 43 -7.72 -5.25 1.76
N GLU A 44 -8.21 -5.72 0.60
CA GLU A 44 -7.88 -7.06 0.07
C GLU A 44 -6.37 -7.23 -0.10
N THR A 45 -5.70 -6.28 -0.76
CA THR A 45 -4.23 -6.30 -0.88
C THR A 45 -3.56 -6.30 0.50
N CYS A 46 -4.03 -5.50 1.45
CA CYS A 46 -3.48 -5.51 2.82
C CYS A 46 -3.66 -6.86 3.52
N ARG A 47 -4.79 -7.55 3.32
CA ARG A 47 -5.00 -8.91 3.84
C ARG A 47 -4.01 -9.92 3.22
N GLU A 48 -3.75 -9.81 1.92
CA GLU A 48 -2.74 -10.64 1.25
C GLU A 48 -1.34 -10.37 1.82
N ILE A 49 -0.98 -9.11 2.09
CA ILE A 49 0.31 -8.74 2.71
C ILE A 49 0.39 -9.25 4.15
N ALA A 50 -0.68 -9.12 4.93
CA ALA A 50 -0.74 -9.65 6.29
C ALA A 50 -0.58 -11.18 6.33
N ALA A 51 -1.10 -11.90 5.33
CA ALA A 51 -0.89 -13.34 5.19
C ALA A 51 0.58 -13.72 4.90
N LEU A 52 1.41 -12.77 4.45
CA LEU A 52 2.87 -12.92 4.33
C LEU A 52 3.60 -12.62 5.64
N GLY A 53 2.89 -12.27 6.72
CA GLY A 53 3.46 -11.89 8.01
C GLY A 53 4.05 -10.48 8.04
N GLN A 54 3.61 -9.59 7.14
CA GLN A 54 4.11 -8.21 7.04
C GLN A 54 3.01 -7.20 7.42
N GLU A 55 3.44 -6.00 7.85
CA GLU A 55 2.52 -4.93 8.22
C GLU A 55 2.01 -4.19 6.98
N ALA A 56 0.70 -3.96 6.91
CA ALA A 56 0.10 -3.14 5.87
C ALA A 56 -1.10 -2.32 6.36
N ALA A 57 -1.32 -1.16 5.72
CA ALA A 57 -2.47 -0.30 5.95
C ALA A 57 -3.10 0.16 4.63
N ALA A 58 -4.43 0.23 4.58
CA ALA A 58 -5.17 0.72 3.42
C ALA A 58 -5.57 2.19 3.62
N VAL A 59 -5.36 3.02 2.61
CA VAL A 59 -5.74 4.44 2.62
C VAL A 59 -6.53 4.78 1.37
N LYS A 60 -7.78 5.21 1.54
CA LYS A 60 -8.55 5.75 0.41
C LYS A 60 -7.92 7.06 -0.06
N GLY A 61 -7.62 7.17 -1.36
CA GLY A 61 -7.07 8.40 -1.93
C GLY A 61 -7.19 8.44 -3.45
N ASN A 62 -7.50 9.61 -3.98
CA ASN A 62 -7.42 9.90 -5.40
C ASN A 62 -6.17 10.75 -5.69
N VAL A 63 -5.19 10.21 -6.41
CA VAL A 63 -3.95 10.94 -6.74
C VAL A 63 -4.17 12.19 -7.60
N ALA A 64 -5.32 12.30 -8.27
CA ALA A 64 -5.70 13.48 -9.04
C ALA A 64 -6.16 14.65 -8.14
N ASP A 65 -6.47 14.41 -6.86
CA ASP A 65 -6.76 15.44 -5.87
C ASP A 65 -5.51 15.71 -5.03
N GLY A 66 -5.00 16.95 -5.10
CA GLY A 66 -3.78 17.35 -4.38
C GLY A 66 -3.89 17.21 -2.85
N LYS A 67 -5.08 17.41 -2.28
CA LYS A 67 -5.30 17.24 -0.83
C LYS A 67 -5.27 15.77 -0.43
N ASP A 68 -5.84 14.89 -1.26
CA ASP A 68 -5.71 13.46 -1.05
C ASP A 68 -4.26 13.03 -1.18
N ALA A 69 -3.52 13.56 -2.16
CA ALA A 69 -2.10 13.26 -2.35
C ALA A 69 -1.24 13.61 -1.13
N GLU A 70 -1.40 14.81 -0.58
CA GLU A 70 -0.74 15.21 0.66
C GLU A 70 -1.19 14.35 1.85
N GLY A 71 -2.50 14.09 1.95
CA GLY A 71 -3.08 13.30 3.02
C GLY A 71 -2.61 11.84 3.02
N MET A 72 -2.35 11.25 1.85
CA MET A 72 -1.79 9.90 1.73
C MET A 72 -0.38 9.80 2.34
N VAL A 73 0.47 10.81 2.10
CA VAL A 73 1.84 10.85 2.62
C VAL A 73 1.87 11.06 4.14
N GLN A 74 0.96 11.85 4.69
CA GLN A 74 0.87 12.05 6.15
C GLN A 74 0.38 10.81 6.90
N LYS A 75 -0.36 9.93 6.23
CA LYS A 75 -0.92 8.69 6.78
C LYS A 75 -0.02 7.47 6.59
N SER A 76 1.10 7.63 5.89
CA SER A 76 2.09 6.57 5.62
C SER A 76 3.28 6.66 6.53
#